data_AF-A0A8I1WJX9-F1
#
_entry.id   AF-A0A8I1WJX9-F1
#
_cell.length_a   1.000
_cell.length_b   1.000
_cell.length_c   1.000
_cell.angle_alpha   90.00
_cell.angle_beta   90.00
_cell.angle_gamma   90.00
#
_symmetry.space_group_name_H-M   'P 1'
#
loop_
_entity.id
_entity.type
_entity.pdbx_description
1 polymer ?
#
loop_
_entity_poly.entity_id
_entity_poly.type
_entity_poly.pdbx_seq_one_letter_code
_entity_poly.pdbx_strand_id
1 'polypeptide(L)' 'MLKDIFTDIWLNYRGRFLCSLTGLIVASLFLVIGFWRTLFLMLFVAGGFFIGYKIDKKEDLVEWLDRLLPPGYHK' A
#
# COMPACT_ATOMS: atom_id res chain seq x y z
N MET A 1 3.11 -20.40 -27.31
CA MET A 1 2.00 -21.04 -26.57
C MET A 1 1.98 -20.65 -25.09
N LEU A 2 2.91 -21.11 -24.23
CA LEU A 2 2.85 -20.75 -22.79
C LEU A 2 3.01 -19.25 -22.53
N LYS A 3 3.89 -18.57 -23.26
CA LYS A 3 4.08 -17.12 -23.16
C LYS A 3 2.81 -16.33 -23.50
N ASP A 4 2.04 -16.81 -24.46
CA ASP A 4 0.81 -16.15 -24.91
C ASP A 4 -0.27 -16.28 -23.83
N ILE A 5 -0.39 -17.46 -23.22
CA ILE A 5 -1.29 -17.73 -22.09
C ILE A 5 -0.94 -16.83 -20.89
N PHE A 6 0.35 -16.73 -20.53
CA PHE A 6 0.79 -15.85 -19.44
C PHE A 6 0.49 -14.38 -19.73
N THR A 7 0.70 -13.94 -20.97
CA THR A 7 0.46 -12.55 -21.38
C THR A 7 -1.03 -12.22 -21.35
N ASP A 8 -1.88 -13.16 -21.75
CA ASP A 8 -3.33 -13.00 -21.76
C ASP A 8 -3.92 -12.95 -20.33
N ILE A 9 -3.45 -13.83 -19.44
CA ILE A 9 -3.82 -13.79 -18.02
C ILE A 9 -3.39 -12.48 -17.37
N TRP A 10 -2.19 -11.99 -17.73
CA TRP A 10 -1.64 -10.75 -17.21
C TRP A 10 -2.39 -9.52 -17.74
N LEU A 11 -2.84 -9.50 -18.99
CA LEU A 11 -3.61 -8.39 -19.56
C LEU A 11 -5.05 -8.36 -19.03
N ASN A 12 -5.72 -9.51 -18.99
CA ASN A 12 -7.15 -9.59 -18.66
C ASN A 12 -7.44 -9.73 -17.16
N TYR A 13 -6.53 -10.32 -16.38
CA TYR A 13 -6.80 -10.69 -14.98
C TYR A 13 -5.72 -10.26 -13.99
N ARG A 14 -4.87 -9.30 -14.36
CA ARG A 14 -3.74 -8.80 -13.55
C ARG A 14 -4.12 -8.56 -12.09
N GLY A 15 -5.23 -7.86 -11.85
CA GLY A 15 -5.68 -7.54 -10.51
C GLY A 15 -6.08 -8.77 -9.68
N ARG A 16 -6.82 -9.71 -10.28
CA ARG A 16 -7.25 -10.96 -9.61
C ARG A 16 -6.06 -11.86 -9.30
N PHE A 17 -5.12 -11.96 -10.24
CA PHE A 17 -3.90 -12.73 -10.06
C PHE A 17 -3.01 -12.13 -8.98
N LEU A 18 -2.78 -10.81 -9.00
CA LEU A 18 -1.98 -10.12 -8.00
C LEU A 18 -2.58 -10.25 -6.60
N CYS A 19 -3.89 -9.99 -6.43
CA CYS A 19 -4.56 -10.16 -5.14
C CYS A 19 -4.52 -11.60 -4.62
N SER A 20 -4.71 -12.57 -5.50
CA SER A 20 -4.66 -13.99 -5.09
C SER A 20 -3.25 -14.36 -4.62
N LEU A 21 -2.22 -13.92 -5.35
CA LEU A 21 -0.84 -14.19 -5.01
C LEU A 21 -0.42 -13.50 -3.71
N THR A 22 -0.77 -12.23 -3.53
CA THR A 22 -0.48 -11.50 -2.28
C THR A 22 -1.22 -12.10 -1.10
N GLY A 23 -2.49 -12.50 -1.27
CA GLY A 23 -3.26 -13.20 -0.24
C GLY A 23 -2.60 -14.53 0.17
N LEU A 24 -2.08 -15.29 -0.80
CA LEU A 24 -1.34 -16.54 -0.56
C LEU A 24 -0.07 -16.28 0.26
N ILE A 25 0.70 -15.24 -0.08
CA ILE A 25 1.89 -14.85 0.66
C ILE A 25 1.54 -14.44 2.08
N VAL A 26 0.53 -13.58 2.27
CA VAL A 26 0.10 -13.13 3.60
C VAL A 26 -0.37 -14.32 4.44
N ALA A 27 -1.22 -15.19 3.89
CA ALA A 27 -1.68 -16.40 4.58
C ALA A 27 -0.51 -17.33 4.97
N SER A 28 0.48 -17.50 4.08
CA SER A 28 1.67 -18.29 4.39
C SER A 28 2.50 -17.68 5.55
N LEU A 29 2.61 -16.34 5.60
CA LEU A 29 3.27 -15.64 6.72
C LEU A 29 2.52 -15.86 8.04
N PHE A 30 1.17 -15.88 8.00
CA PHE A 30 0.36 -16.17 9.18
C PHE A 30 0.63 -17.57 9.74
N LEU A 31 0.86 -18.56 8.87
CA LEU A 31 1.21 -19.94 9.25
C LEU A 31 2.63 -20.07 9.81
N VAL A 32 3.62 -19.40 9.19
CA VAL A 32 5.04 -19.54 9.57
C VAL A 32 5.38 -18.70 10.80
N ILE A 33 4.98 -17.43 10.83
CA ILE A 33 5.37 -16.47 11.87
C ILE A 33 4.36 -16.50 13.04
N GLY A 34 3.09 -16.80 12.75
CA GLY A 34 2.00 -16.81 13.71
C GLY A 34 1.13 -15.54 13.68
N PHE A 35 -0.13 -15.68 14.09
CA PHE A 35 -1.20 -14.69 13.94
C PHE A 35 -0.88 -13.29 14.51
N TRP A 36 -0.36 -13.24 15.74
CA TRP A 36 -0.09 -11.96 16.41
C TRP A 36 1.11 -11.21 15.81
N ARG A 37 2.11 -11.94 15.33
CA ARG A 37 3.32 -11.34 14.76
C ARG A 37 3.05 -10.76 13.37
N THR A 38 2.23 -11.43 12.56
CA THR A 38 1.80 -10.90 11.26
C THR A 38 0.89 -9.69 11.38
N LEU A 39 -0.01 -9.63 12.37
CA LEU A 39 -0.81 -8.43 12.63
C LEU A 39 0.05 -7.23 13.02
N PHE A 40 1.05 -7.43 13.90
CA PHE A 40 2.00 -6.38 14.26
C PHE A 40 2.78 -5.89 13.03
N LEU A 41 3.28 -6.81 12.20
CA LEU A 41 3.98 -6.47 10.96
C LEU A 41 3.07 -5.70 9.99
N MET A 42 1.82 -6.13 9.82
CA MET A 42 0.83 -5.46 8.96
C MET A 42 0.55 -4.03 9.45
N LEU A 43 0.44 -3.81 10.77
CA LEU A 43 0.27 -2.49 11.36
C LEU A 43 1.44 -1.56 11.03
N PHE A 44 2.68 -2.05 11.16
CA PHE A 44 3.87 -1.27 10.83
C PHE A 44 3.99 -0.97 9.34
N VAL A 45 3.66 -1.93 8.48
CA VAL A 45 3.64 -1.73 7.03
C VAL A 45 2.57 -0.70 6.64
N ALA A 46 1.35 -0.83 7.18
CA ALA A 46 0.27 0.11 6.92
C ALA A 46 0.59 1.52 7.44
N GLY A 47 1.15 1.62 8.66
CA GLY A 47 1.60 2.89 9.23
C GLY A 47 2.72 3.53 8.42
N GLY A 48 3.73 2.75 8.05
CA GLY A 48 4.83 3.20 7.18
C GLY A 48 4.34 3.63 5.80
N PHE A 49 3.40 2.90 5.20
CA PHE A 49 2.78 3.28 3.93
C PHE A 49 1.96 4.57 4.07
N PHE A 50 1.18 4.73 5.14
CA PHE A 50 0.40 5.95 5.38
C PHE A 50 1.30 7.17 5.56
N ILE A 51 2.38 7.03 6.33
CA ILE A 51 3.39 8.08 6.51
C ILE A 51 4.09 8.39 5.19
N GLY A 52 4.53 7.36 4.46
CA GLY A 52 5.18 7.49 3.16
C GLY A 52 4.27 8.16 2.12
N TYR A 53 3.01 7.74 2.04
CA TYR A 53 1.99 8.33 1.17
C TYR A 53 1.76 9.80 1.50
N LYS A 54 1.71 10.16 2.79
CA LYS A 54 1.64 11.56 3.22
C LYS A 54 2.88 12.35 2.81
N ILE A 55 4.07 11.80 2.97
CA ILE A 55 5.34 12.45 2.59
C ILE A 55 5.42 12.66 1.07
N ASP A 56 4.95 11.69 0.28
CA ASP A 56 4.92 11.78 -1.17
C ASP A 56 3.91 12.85 -1.63
N LYS A 57 2.80 13.00 -0.92
CA LYS A 57 1.79 14.06 -1.09
C LYS A 57 2.18 15.44 -0.52
N LYS A 58 3.47 15.74 -0.33
CA LYS A 58 3.94 17.00 0.26
C LYS A 58 3.37 18.28 -0.39
N GLU A 59 2.94 18.24 -1.66
CA GLU A 59 2.22 19.36 -2.30
C GLU A 59 0.81 19.57 -1.70
N ASP A 60 0.03 18.48 -1.54
CA ASP A 60 -1.32 18.51 -0.94
C ASP A 60 -1.30 18.77 0.57
N LEU A 61 -0.25 18.31 1.29
CA LEU A 61 -0.18 18.50 2.74
C LEU A 61 0.11 19.93 3.13
N VAL A 62 0.93 20.64 2.37
CA VAL A 62 1.19 22.07 2.59
C VAL A 62 -0.07 22.87 2.28
N GLU A 63 -0.77 22.59 1.17
CA GLU A 63 -2.06 23.23 0.87
C GLU A 63 -3.15 22.94 1.91
N TRP A 64 -3.24 21.70 2.40
CA TRP A 64 -4.19 21.33 3.45
C TRP A 64 -3.85 21.99 4.79
N LEU A 65 -2.56 22.11 5.11
CA LEU A 65 -2.06 22.81 6.31
C LEU A 65 -2.32 24.32 6.21
N ASP A 66 -2.03 24.94 5.06
CA ASP A 66 -2.28 26.36 4.79
C ASP A 66 -3.78 26.69 4.80
N ARG A 67 -4.65 25.74 4.46
CA ARG A 67 -6.11 25.90 4.60
C ARG A 67 -6.61 25.84 6.03
N LEU A 68 -5.90 25.12 6.90
CA LEU A 68 -6.26 24.94 8.30
C LEU A 68 -5.64 26.03 9.19
N LEU A 69 -4.52 26.61 8.75
CA LEU A 69 -3.82 27.68 9.45
C LEU A 69 -4.37 29.03 8.96
N PRO A 70 -4.92 29.89 9.84
CA PRO A 70 -5.41 31.20 9.43
C PRO A 70 -4.30 32.05 8.78
N PRO A 71 -4.59 32.83 7.73
CA PRO A 71 -3.59 33.55 6.95
C PRO A 71 -2.91 34.60 7.82
N GLY A 72 -1.71 34.30 8.32
CA GLY A 72 -1.09 35.13 9.35
C GLY A 72 0.41 34.94 9.54
N TYR A 73 1.15 34.40 8.56
CA TYR A 73 2.61 34.36 8.67
C TYR A 73 3.29 34.48 7.30
N HIS A 74 3.38 35.72 6.82
CA HIS A 74 4.44 36.16 5.91
C HIS A 74 5.12 37.36 6.58
N LYS A 75 6.36 37.16 7.03
CA LYS A 75 7.37 38.20 7.19
C LYS A 75 8.70 37.63 6.77
#